data_AF-A0A016SC47-F1
#
_entry.id   AF-A0A016SC47-F1
#
_cell.length_a   1.000
_cell.length_b   1.000
_cell.length_c   1.000
_cell.angle_alpha   90.00
_cell.angle_beta   90.00
_cell.angle_gamma   90.00
#
_symmetry.space_group_name_H-M   'P 1'
#
loop_
_entity.id
_entity.type
_entity.pdbx_description
1 polymer ?
#
loop_
_entity_poly.entity_id
_entity_poly.type
_entity_poly.pdbx_seq_one_letter_code
_entity_poly.pdbx_strand_id
1 'polypeptide(L)'
;MISIAQFLLYSIPIIQSVLADLTCPPRWRQDNNARTCYYVSRRKMSHSDAHQYCKRLSNSSHLLRIECDSENTFVSSLMKPHSAAWIDARARFDIVDGSAGLFAPGFVLRWPNGKIVRFTNWAYGNGVELIDRATKCVHLLSSGEWRNAACDTPATVICEKKLHRPTVRFCPKHWLYMDATQSCYRAITRTNMTILDADNRCFQLGAEHHHDAMLASIGDEQENQFIKDLAREKNPTFDFVMLGAFGRSNNGDKWQWMDGTPFTYQNWDRGMPFGKRALAVLVMNRRGKWINHYADRILSQYNAVAVCKFKP
;
A
#
# COMPACT_ATOMS: atom_id res chain seq x y z
N MET A 1 -3.34 -47.28 -10.65
CA MET A 1 -4.33 -46.71 -9.71
C MET A 1 -3.61 -46.43 -8.40
N ILE A 2 -3.35 -45.16 -8.10
CA ILE A 2 -2.73 -44.77 -6.82
C ILE A 2 -3.80 -44.91 -5.74
N SER A 3 -3.51 -45.69 -4.70
CA SER A 3 -4.45 -45.93 -3.60
C SER A 3 -4.78 -44.63 -2.87
N ILE A 4 -6.02 -44.47 -2.40
CA ILE A 4 -6.49 -43.34 -1.59
C ILE A 4 -5.57 -43.10 -0.37
N ALA A 5 -4.92 -44.16 0.14
CA ALA A 5 -3.94 -44.06 1.23
C ALA A 5 -2.64 -43.31 0.86
N GLN A 6 -2.22 -43.34 -0.42
CA GLN A 6 -1.04 -42.62 -0.89
C GLN A 6 -1.32 -41.12 -1.08
N PHE A 7 -2.55 -40.71 -1.44
CA PHE A 7 -2.93 -39.30 -1.53
C PHE A 7 -2.98 -38.60 -0.16
N LEU A 8 -3.31 -39.34 0.90
CA LEU A 8 -3.35 -38.81 2.27
C LEU A 8 -1.95 -38.53 2.83
N LEU A 9 -0.94 -39.34 2.50
CA LEU A 9 0.43 -39.15 2.98
C LEU A 9 1.14 -37.92 2.39
N TYR A 10 0.82 -37.53 1.15
CA TYR A 10 1.35 -36.30 0.53
C TYR A 10 0.59 -35.03 0.92
N SER A 11 -0.64 -35.15 1.44
CA SER A 11 -1.48 -34.02 1.84
C SER A 11 -1.35 -33.65 3.31
N ILE A 12 -0.93 -34.55 4.20
CA ILE A 12 -0.69 -34.27 5.63
C ILE A 12 0.31 -33.10 5.88
N PRO A 13 1.47 -33.00 5.20
CA PRO A 13 2.40 -31.89 5.42
C PRO A 13 1.83 -30.54 4.96
N ILE A 14 1.07 -30.56 3.86
CA ILE A 14 0.43 -29.38 3.27
C ILE A 14 -0.71 -28.91 4.19
N ILE A 15 -1.55 -29.83 4.67
CA ILE A 15 -2.63 -29.54 5.61
C ILE A 15 -2.07 -29.01 6.94
N GLN A 16 -0.97 -29.56 7.48
CA GLN A 16 -0.30 -29.01 8.66
C GLN A 16 0.25 -27.60 8.43
N SER A 17 0.84 -27.30 7.27
CA SER A 17 1.30 -25.94 6.95
C SER A 17 0.17 -24.93 6.80
N VAL A 18 -0.97 -25.35 6.24
CA VAL A 18 -2.15 -24.49 6.06
C VAL A 18 -2.86 -24.25 7.40
N LEU A 19 -2.92 -25.25 8.28
CA LEU A 19 -3.47 -25.12 9.64
C LEU A 19 -2.59 -24.23 10.54
N ALA A 20 -1.27 -24.25 10.36
CA ALA A 20 -0.32 -23.42 11.10
C ALA A 20 -0.44 -21.90 10.80
N ASP A 21 -1.08 -21.52 9.69
CA ASP A 21 -1.31 -20.13 9.32
C ASP A 21 -2.73 -19.62 9.66
N LEU A 22 -3.57 -20.43 10.30
CA LEU A 22 -4.92 -20.04 10.71
C LEU A 22 -4.99 -19.45 12.13
N THR A 23 -3.98 -19.69 12.96
CA THR A 23 -3.89 -19.19 14.35
C THR A 23 -2.52 -18.62 14.63
N CYS A 24 -2.44 -17.70 15.59
CA CYS A 24 -1.17 -17.09 15.93
C CYS A 24 -0.21 -18.08 16.60
N PRO A 25 1.11 -18.06 16.26
CA PRO A 25 2.08 -18.92 16.92
C PRO A 25 2.15 -18.63 18.44
N PRO A 26 2.67 -19.57 19.25
CA PRO A 26 2.83 -19.36 20.69
C PRO A 26 3.58 -18.05 20.99
N ARG A 27 3.09 -17.29 21.98
CA ARG A 27 3.60 -15.98 22.42
C ARG A 27 3.34 -14.80 21.48
N TRP A 28 2.65 -15.01 20.36
CA TRP A 28 2.11 -13.91 19.54
C TRP A 28 0.74 -13.48 20.08
N ARG A 29 0.43 -12.20 19.97
CA ARG A 29 -0.86 -11.60 20.33
C ARG A 29 -1.69 -11.47 19.06
N GLN A 30 -2.92 -11.96 19.10
CA GLN A 30 -3.83 -11.90 17.97
C GLN A 30 -4.73 -10.66 18.06
N ASP A 31 -4.81 -9.92 16.96
CA ASP A 31 -5.95 -9.05 16.68
C ASP A 31 -7.00 -9.90 15.92
N ASN A 32 -8.10 -10.19 16.59
CA ASN A 32 -9.17 -11.03 16.04
C ASN A 32 -9.90 -10.37 14.87
N ASN A 33 -10.00 -9.03 14.86
CA ASN A 33 -10.71 -8.30 13.82
C ASN A 33 -9.88 -8.27 12.53
N ALA A 34 -8.58 -7.97 12.65
CA ALA A 34 -7.69 -7.93 11.50
C ALA A 34 -7.23 -9.32 11.02
N ARG A 35 -7.32 -10.35 11.89
CA ARG A 35 -6.65 -11.66 11.75
C ARG A 35 -5.15 -11.50 11.57
N THR A 36 -4.54 -10.67 12.42
CA THR A 36 -3.11 -10.38 12.41
C THR A 36 -2.49 -10.76 13.75
N CYS A 37 -1.28 -11.32 13.70
CA CYS A 37 -0.50 -11.70 14.85
C CYS A 37 0.63 -10.69 15.07
N TYR A 38 0.88 -10.33 16.33
CA TYR A 38 1.96 -9.44 16.73
C TYR A 38 2.86 -10.08 17.77
N TYR A 39 4.17 -9.94 17.60
CA TYR A 39 5.19 -10.42 18.54
C TYR A 39 6.04 -9.25 19.01
N VAL A 40 6.06 -9.03 20.33
CA VAL A 40 6.91 -8.03 20.96
C VAL A 40 8.23 -8.68 21.38
N SER A 41 9.33 -8.21 20.81
CA SER A 41 10.67 -8.68 21.15
C SER A 41 11.08 -8.27 22.56
N ARG A 42 11.80 -9.14 23.24
CA ARG A 42 12.45 -8.84 24.53
C ARG A 42 13.68 -7.95 24.39
N ARG A 43 14.28 -7.89 23.19
CA ARG A 43 15.50 -7.12 22.92
C ARG A 43 15.16 -5.89 22.09
N LYS A 44 15.77 -4.77 22.44
CA LYS A 44 15.78 -3.56 21.62
C LYS A 44 16.86 -3.67 20.55
N MET A 45 16.59 -3.12 19.37
CA MET A 45 17.47 -3.23 18.20
C MET A 45 17.42 -1.93 17.39
N SER A 46 18.39 -1.71 16.50
CA SER A 46 18.31 -0.67 15.47
C SER A 46 17.16 -0.97 14.50
N HIS A 47 16.70 0.01 13.72
CA HIS A 47 15.62 -0.20 12.74
C HIS A 47 15.96 -1.29 11.73
N SER A 48 17.19 -1.26 11.20
CA SER A 48 17.67 -2.23 10.22
C SER A 48 17.71 -3.65 10.79
N ASP A 49 18.23 -3.80 12.02
CA ASP A 49 18.29 -5.10 12.69
C ASP A 49 16.91 -5.62 13.05
N ALA A 50 16.01 -4.74 13.49
CA ALA A 50 14.61 -5.06 13.77
C ALA A 50 13.89 -5.60 12.53
N HIS A 51 14.07 -4.95 11.38
CA HIS A 51 13.53 -5.38 10.11
C HIS A 51 14.01 -6.79 9.73
N GLN A 52 15.32 -7.04 9.84
CA GLN A 52 15.89 -8.36 9.56
C GLN A 52 15.46 -9.41 10.57
N TYR A 53 15.34 -9.06 11.85
CA TYR A 53 14.89 -9.93 12.91
C TYR A 53 13.47 -10.46 12.63
N CYS A 54 12.54 -9.57 12.30
CA CYS A 54 11.16 -9.99 11.99
C CYS A 54 11.08 -10.86 10.73
N LYS A 55 11.91 -10.61 9.71
CA LYS A 55 11.98 -11.48 8.53
C LYS A 55 12.49 -12.88 8.83
N ARG A 56 13.46 -13.02 9.76
CA ARG A 56 14.00 -14.32 10.17
C ARG A 56 13.06 -15.11 11.08
N LEU A 57 12.13 -14.44 11.75
CA LEU A 57 11.21 -15.06 12.72
C LEU A 57 10.16 -15.95 12.04
N SER A 58 9.68 -15.57 10.85
CA SER A 58 8.77 -16.35 10.01
C SER A 58 8.80 -15.78 8.58
N ASN A 59 8.66 -16.62 7.56
CA ASN A 59 8.73 -16.22 6.14
C ASN A 59 7.70 -15.14 5.77
N SER A 60 6.57 -15.10 6.47
CA SER A 60 5.48 -14.14 6.27
C SER A 60 5.40 -13.05 7.34
N SER A 61 6.38 -12.96 8.25
CA SER A 61 6.43 -11.87 9.23
C SER A 61 7.34 -10.73 8.79
N HIS A 62 6.98 -9.52 9.21
CA HIS A 62 7.78 -8.32 9.00
C HIS A 62 7.67 -7.38 10.19
N LEU A 63 8.48 -6.32 10.19
CA LEU A 63 8.38 -5.27 11.18
C LEU A 63 7.04 -4.53 11.01
N LEU A 64 6.54 -3.97 12.11
CA LEU A 64 5.22 -3.33 12.23
C LEU A 64 4.91 -2.33 11.09
N ARG A 65 3.76 -2.50 10.45
CA ARG A 65 3.19 -1.64 9.38
C ARG A 65 1.77 -1.27 9.71
N ILE A 66 1.62 -0.10 10.31
CA ILE A 66 0.31 0.42 10.71
C ILE A 66 -0.38 1.03 9.49
N GLU A 67 -1.40 0.36 8.96
CA GLU A 67 -2.15 0.75 7.76
C GLU A 67 -3.50 1.44 8.11
N CYS A 68 -3.96 1.37 9.36
CA CYS A 68 -5.24 1.97 9.77
C CYS A 68 -5.29 2.35 11.28
N ASP A 69 -6.32 3.13 11.64
CA ASP A 69 -6.54 3.63 13.00
C ASP A 69 -6.83 2.51 14.02
N SER A 70 -7.64 1.51 13.63
CA SER A 70 -7.95 0.36 14.50
C SER A 70 -6.70 -0.44 14.84
N GLU A 71 -5.81 -0.63 13.86
CA GLU A 71 -4.52 -1.29 14.07
C GLU A 71 -3.62 -0.46 14.99
N ASN A 72 -3.50 0.86 14.75
CA ASN A 72 -2.72 1.77 15.58
C ASN A 72 -3.14 1.69 17.06
N THR A 73 -4.45 1.68 17.30
CA THR A 73 -5.04 1.52 18.64
C THR A 73 -4.69 0.15 19.24
N PHE A 74 -4.79 -0.93 18.47
CA PHE A 74 -4.44 -2.27 18.94
C PHE A 74 -2.95 -2.35 19.31
N VAL A 75 -2.04 -1.93 18.43
CA VAL A 75 -0.59 -2.10 18.64
C VAL A 75 -0.05 -1.15 19.72
N SER A 76 -0.65 0.02 19.91
CA SER A 76 -0.32 0.90 21.03
C SER A 76 -0.68 0.27 22.39
N SER A 77 -1.73 -0.56 22.46
CA SER A 77 -2.06 -1.32 23.67
C SER A 77 -1.00 -2.37 24.04
N LEU A 78 -0.26 -2.89 23.05
CA LEU A 78 0.86 -3.82 23.25
C LEU A 78 2.11 -3.15 23.80
N MET A 79 2.15 -1.81 23.80
CA MET A 79 3.35 -1.05 24.16
C MET A 79 3.63 -1.04 25.65
N LYS A 80 2.67 -1.17 26.57
CA LYS A 80 2.98 -1.06 28.02
C LYS A 80 3.80 -2.29 28.49
N PRO A 81 5.02 -2.15 29.05
CA PRO A 81 5.67 -0.96 29.65
C PRO A 81 6.72 -0.23 28.77
N HIS A 82 6.87 -0.61 27.50
CA HIS A 82 7.77 0.02 26.52
C HIS A 82 7.38 1.46 26.19
N SER A 83 8.40 2.30 26.01
CA SER A 83 8.23 3.73 25.69
C SER A 83 8.13 4.02 24.19
N ALA A 84 8.81 3.24 23.34
CA ALA A 84 8.81 3.41 21.90
C ALA A 84 9.09 2.08 21.18
N ALA A 85 8.43 1.85 20.05
CA ALA A 85 8.64 0.72 19.17
C ALA A 85 8.86 1.20 17.73
N TRP A 86 9.56 0.39 16.94
CA TRP A 86 9.79 0.68 15.54
C TRP A 86 8.54 0.49 14.69
N ILE A 87 8.30 1.46 13.80
CA ILE A 87 7.46 1.30 12.61
C ILE A 87 8.41 1.03 11.43
N ASP A 88 8.08 0.07 10.56
CA ASP A 88 8.93 -0.40 9.45
C ASP A 88 9.18 0.68 8.38
N ALA A 89 8.32 1.71 8.36
CA ALA A 89 8.42 2.80 7.42
C ALA A 89 9.69 3.65 7.59
N ARG A 90 10.23 4.11 6.46
CA ARG A 90 11.36 5.04 6.43
C ARG A 90 11.11 6.16 5.46
N ALA A 91 11.52 7.36 5.86
CA ALA A 91 11.51 8.52 5.02
C ALA A 91 12.58 8.40 3.95
N ARG A 92 12.15 8.53 2.70
CA ARG A 92 13.04 8.63 1.54
C ARG A 92 12.85 9.99 0.93
N PHE A 93 13.96 10.62 0.56
CA PHE A 93 13.88 11.84 -0.22
C PHE A 93 13.33 11.47 -1.60
N ASP A 94 12.16 11.98 -1.90
CA ASP A 94 11.50 11.86 -3.18
C ASP A 94 11.23 13.28 -3.68
N ILE A 95 10.75 13.41 -4.91
CA ILE A 95 10.08 14.65 -5.29
C ILE A 95 8.61 14.36 -4.97
N VAL A 96 7.94 15.10 -4.04
CA VAL A 96 6.48 15.22 -3.70
C VAL A 96 6.17 16.55 -2.88
N ASP A 97 5.29 17.49 -3.32
CA ASP A 97 4.82 18.81 -2.77
C ASP A 97 3.30 18.78 -2.76
N GLY A 98 2.73 19.55 -1.84
CA GLY A 98 1.34 19.59 -1.45
C GLY A 98 0.47 20.69 -2.06
N SER A 99 0.90 21.52 -3.02
CA SER A 99 0.00 22.51 -3.64
C SER A 99 -0.73 22.01 -4.91
N ALA A 100 -0.21 20.95 -5.53
CA ALA A 100 -0.70 20.37 -6.79
C ALA A 100 -1.28 18.96 -6.63
N GLY A 101 -1.26 18.41 -5.42
CA GLY A 101 -1.55 17.00 -5.21
C GLY A 101 -0.44 16.06 -5.68
N LEU A 102 0.76 16.56 -6.00
CA LEU A 102 2.09 15.92 -5.85
C LEU A 102 3.17 16.94 -6.34
N PHE A 103 4.40 16.83 -5.80
CA PHE A 103 5.75 17.32 -6.25
C PHE A 103 6.48 18.64 -5.84
N ALA A 104 7.36 18.54 -4.80
CA ALA A 104 8.45 19.40 -4.29
C ALA A 104 9.49 18.44 -3.73
N PRO A 105 10.77 18.75 -3.83
CA PRO A 105 11.79 17.97 -3.12
C PRO A 105 11.43 17.84 -1.63
N GLY A 106 11.18 16.62 -1.16
CA GLY A 106 10.68 16.39 0.19
C GLY A 106 10.86 14.95 0.63
N PHE A 107 10.76 14.72 1.93
CA PHE A 107 10.71 13.36 2.44
C PHE A 107 9.33 12.77 2.22
N VAL A 108 9.27 11.51 1.84
CA VAL A 108 8.04 10.72 1.77
C VAL A 108 8.25 9.46 2.58
N LEU A 109 7.27 9.15 3.42
CA LEU A 109 7.30 7.95 4.22
C LEU A 109 6.86 6.75 3.36
N ARG A 110 7.72 5.72 3.27
CA ARG A 110 7.44 4.50 2.50
C ARG A 110 7.67 3.25 3.34
N TRP A 111 6.81 2.26 3.12
CA TRP A 111 7.07 0.88 3.55
C TRP A 111 8.27 0.30 2.77
N PRO A 112 8.93 -0.76 3.26
CA PRO A 112 10.09 -1.32 2.57
C PRO A 112 9.83 -1.86 1.16
N ASN A 113 8.58 -2.21 0.83
CA ASN A 113 8.15 -2.62 -0.52
C ASN A 113 7.97 -1.41 -1.47
N GLY A 114 8.20 -0.18 -1.01
CA GLY A 114 8.04 1.03 -1.80
C GLY A 114 6.64 1.65 -1.72
N LYS A 115 5.64 0.95 -1.19
CA LYS A 115 4.29 1.49 -1.00
C LYS A 115 4.32 2.74 -0.11
N ILE A 116 3.56 3.76 -0.49
CA ILE A 116 3.47 5.02 0.25
C ILE A 116 2.67 4.79 1.55
N VAL A 117 3.15 5.35 2.66
CA VAL A 117 2.40 5.32 3.92
C VAL A 117 1.26 6.33 3.86
N ARG A 118 0.02 5.87 4.07
CA ARG A 118 -1.20 6.68 4.00
C ARG A 118 -1.74 7.05 5.37
N PHE A 119 -1.84 6.06 6.24
CA PHE A 119 -2.19 6.29 7.63
C PHE A 119 -0.97 6.83 8.39
N THR A 120 -1.16 7.93 9.10
CA THR A 120 -0.16 8.48 10.03
C THR A 120 -0.87 9.05 11.24
N ASN A 121 -0.27 8.91 12.43
CA ASN A 121 -0.80 9.50 13.66
C ASN A 121 0.31 10.29 14.39
N TRP A 122 0.81 11.37 13.78
CA TRP A 122 1.97 12.10 14.30
C TRP A 122 1.70 12.79 15.64
N ALA A 123 2.66 12.69 16.56
CA ALA A 123 2.69 13.49 17.77
C ALA A 123 2.97 14.96 17.43
N TYR A 124 2.55 15.89 18.29
CA TYR A 124 2.89 17.30 18.13
C TYR A 124 4.40 17.52 17.97
N GLY A 125 4.80 18.37 17.02
CA GLY A 125 6.20 18.63 16.70
C GLY A 125 6.92 17.49 15.98
N ASN A 126 6.18 16.53 15.42
CA ASN A 126 6.68 15.46 14.57
C ASN A 126 5.85 15.41 13.29
N GLY A 127 6.42 14.82 12.25
CA GLY A 127 5.78 14.79 10.95
C GLY A 127 6.76 14.43 9.85
N VAL A 128 6.29 14.37 8.62
CA VAL A 128 7.16 14.10 7.46
C VAL A 128 7.92 15.37 7.06
N GLU A 129 7.29 16.52 7.23
CA GLU A 129 7.79 17.87 6.99
C GLU A 129 8.91 18.29 7.96
N LEU A 130 9.01 17.63 9.12
CA LEU A 130 10.04 17.87 10.13
C LEU A 130 11.20 16.84 10.07
N ILE A 131 11.20 15.94 9.07
CA ILE A 131 12.25 14.94 8.91
C ILE A 131 13.52 15.60 8.36
N ASP A 132 14.63 15.36 9.06
CA ASP A 132 15.96 15.70 8.58
C ASP A 132 16.74 14.45 8.13
N ARG A 133 18.01 14.63 7.76
CA ARG A 133 18.86 13.50 7.34
C ARG A 133 19.13 12.49 8.46
N ALA A 134 19.04 12.90 9.72
CA ALA A 134 19.33 12.07 10.89
C ALA A 134 18.09 11.31 11.40
N THR A 135 16.88 11.80 11.16
CA THR A 135 15.62 11.32 11.78
C THR A 135 14.65 10.66 10.80
N LYS A 136 15.19 9.87 9.86
CA LYS A 136 14.41 9.25 8.78
C LYS A 136 13.54 8.06 9.19
N CYS A 137 13.64 7.57 10.42
CA CYS A 137 12.85 6.45 10.91
C CYS A 137 11.74 6.93 11.84
N VAL A 138 10.79 6.04 12.16
CA VAL A 138 9.59 6.40 12.91
C VAL A 138 9.38 5.47 14.10
N HIS A 139 9.12 6.05 15.26
CA HIS A 139 8.71 5.35 16.46
C HIS A 139 7.20 5.46 16.67
N LEU A 140 6.55 4.35 17.05
CA LEU A 140 5.25 4.33 17.71
C LEU A 140 5.45 4.57 19.22
N LEU A 141 4.70 5.51 19.79
CA LEU A 141 4.64 5.77 21.23
C LEU A 141 3.52 4.98 21.90
N SER A 142 3.57 4.85 23.23
CA SER A 142 2.51 4.19 24.01
C SER A 142 1.16 4.93 24.00
N SER A 143 1.15 6.21 23.60
CA SER A 143 -0.08 6.98 23.32
C SER A 143 -0.73 6.60 21.98
N GLY A 144 -0.02 5.83 21.14
CA GLY A 144 -0.40 5.57 19.75
C GLY A 144 0.10 6.63 18.77
N GLU A 145 0.70 7.72 19.25
CA GLU A 145 1.25 8.76 18.37
C GLU A 145 2.63 8.38 17.82
N TRP A 146 3.01 8.98 16.70
CA TRP A 146 4.22 8.67 15.94
C TRP A 146 5.24 9.79 16.13
N ARG A 147 6.51 9.40 16.22
CA ARG A 147 7.63 10.33 16.45
C ARG A 147 8.76 10.07 15.47
N ASN A 148 9.38 11.14 14.96
CA ASN A 148 10.59 11.02 14.15
C ASN A 148 11.74 10.47 15.01
N ALA A 149 12.61 9.66 14.40
CA ALA A 149 13.63 8.92 15.13
C ALA A 149 14.88 8.66 14.28
N ALA A 150 16.04 8.69 14.95
CA ALA A 150 17.29 8.26 14.35
C ALA A 150 17.33 6.73 14.25
N CYS A 151 17.53 6.22 13.03
CA CYS A 151 17.36 4.81 12.68
C CYS A 151 18.25 3.84 13.48
N ASP A 152 19.38 4.30 13.98
CA ASP A 152 20.35 3.48 14.71
C ASP A 152 20.04 3.37 16.21
N THR A 153 19.06 4.14 16.72
CA THR A 153 18.71 4.15 18.15
C THR A 153 18.02 2.86 18.56
N PRO A 154 18.48 2.11 19.59
CA PRO A 154 17.84 0.87 19.98
C PRO A 154 16.40 1.10 20.51
N ALA A 155 15.40 0.52 19.84
CA ALA A 155 14.00 0.59 20.25
C ALA A 155 13.31 -0.78 20.24
N THR A 156 12.10 -0.82 20.81
CA THR A 156 11.31 -2.06 20.91
C THR A 156 10.94 -2.56 19.52
N VAL A 157 11.01 -3.86 19.30
CA VAL A 157 10.67 -4.49 18.02
C VAL A 157 9.31 -5.17 18.13
N ILE A 158 8.39 -4.79 17.26
CA ILE A 158 7.10 -5.47 17.11
C ILE A 158 7.07 -6.07 15.72
N CYS A 159 7.06 -7.40 15.64
CA CYS A 159 6.89 -8.11 14.40
C CYS A 159 5.40 -8.39 14.18
N GLU A 160 4.92 -8.22 12.95
CA GLU A 160 3.57 -8.60 12.57
C GLU A 160 3.57 -9.74 11.54
N LYS A 161 2.49 -10.51 11.54
CA LYS A 161 2.22 -11.56 10.57
C LYS A 161 0.71 -11.63 10.34
N LYS A 162 0.25 -11.41 9.10
CA LYS A 162 -1.16 -11.64 8.73
C LYS A 162 -1.41 -13.15 8.66
N LEU A 163 -2.49 -13.62 9.28
CA LEU A 163 -2.92 -15.02 9.17
C LEU A 163 -3.43 -15.29 7.77
N HIS A 164 -3.31 -16.54 7.32
CA HIS A 164 -3.86 -16.93 6.03
C HIS A 164 -5.37 -16.69 6.03
N ARG A 165 -5.82 -15.81 5.13
CA ARG A 165 -7.23 -15.66 4.81
C ARG A 165 -7.55 -16.69 3.72
N PRO A 166 -8.56 -17.57 3.92
CA PRO A 166 -9.06 -18.36 2.81
C PRO A 166 -9.43 -17.38 1.70
N THR A 167 -9.05 -17.68 0.45
CA THR A 167 -9.19 -16.75 -0.68
C THR A 167 -10.61 -16.19 -0.74
N VAL A 168 -10.77 -14.95 -0.28
CA VAL A 168 -12.06 -14.26 -0.30
C VAL A 168 -12.23 -13.76 -1.71
N ARG A 169 -12.99 -14.48 -2.53
CA ARG A 169 -13.40 -14.03 -3.88
C ARG A 169 -14.49 -12.96 -3.84
N PHE A 170 -14.67 -12.32 -2.69
CA PHE A 170 -15.78 -11.42 -2.42
C PHE A 170 -15.23 -10.06 -2.03
N CYS A 171 -15.63 -9.05 -2.80
CA CYS A 171 -15.33 -7.67 -2.49
C CYS A 171 -16.47 -7.04 -1.67
N PRO A 172 -16.19 -6.02 -0.86
CA PRO A 172 -17.23 -5.25 -0.19
C PRO A 172 -18.24 -4.67 -1.20
N LYS A 173 -19.40 -4.25 -0.70
CA LYS A 173 -20.45 -3.65 -1.53
C LYS A 173 -19.86 -2.50 -2.39
N HIS A 174 -20.26 -2.45 -3.66
CA HIS A 174 -19.79 -1.48 -4.66
C HIS A 174 -18.35 -1.65 -5.17
N TRP A 175 -17.67 -2.73 -4.77
CA TRP A 175 -16.39 -3.14 -5.35
C TRP A 175 -16.59 -4.39 -6.23
N LEU A 176 -15.83 -4.48 -7.32
CA LEU A 176 -15.86 -5.60 -8.25
C LEU A 176 -14.59 -6.43 -8.11
N TYR A 177 -14.75 -7.74 -8.01
CA TYR A 177 -13.63 -8.68 -7.94
C TYR A 177 -13.14 -9.04 -9.35
N MET A 178 -11.82 -9.08 -9.53
CA MET A 178 -11.20 -9.63 -10.74
C MET A 178 -10.37 -10.87 -10.34
N ASP A 179 -10.75 -12.04 -10.84
CA ASP A 179 -10.09 -13.31 -10.50
C ASP A 179 -8.60 -13.32 -10.86
N ALA A 180 -8.24 -12.77 -12.03
CA ALA A 180 -6.87 -12.79 -12.55
C ALA A 180 -5.87 -12.07 -11.62
N THR A 181 -6.27 -10.95 -11.02
CA THR A 181 -5.44 -10.16 -10.12
C THR A 181 -5.73 -10.44 -8.64
N GLN A 182 -6.76 -11.23 -8.37
CA GLN A 182 -7.31 -11.48 -7.03
C GLN A 182 -7.56 -10.18 -6.24
N SER A 183 -7.99 -9.12 -6.93
CA SER A 183 -8.10 -7.78 -6.36
C SER A 183 -9.51 -7.23 -6.53
N CYS A 184 -9.85 -6.26 -5.69
CA CYS A 184 -11.11 -5.55 -5.68
C CYS A 184 -10.94 -4.17 -6.30
N TYR A 185 -11.86 -3.77 -7.18
CA TYR A 185 -11.82 -2.52 -7.91
C TYR A 185 -13.08 -1.70 -7.74
N ARG A 186 -12.95 -0.38 -7.72
CA ARG A 186 -14.10 0.55 -7.66
C ARG A 186 -13.81 1.82 -8.44
N ALA A 187 -14.72 2.16 -9.35
CA ALA A 187 -14.67 3.41 -10.08
C ALA A 187 -15.37 4.55 -9.30
N ILE A 188 -14.79 5.74 -9.36
CA ILE A 188 -15.27 6.99 -8.79
C ILE A 188 -15.44 7.99 -9.94
N THR A 189 -16.63 8.57 -10.08
CA THR A 189 -17.01 9.43 -11.21
C THR A 189 -17.10 10.92 -10.85
N ARG A 190 -16.52 11.35 -9.72
CA ARG A 190 -16.53 12.76 -9.31
C ARG A 190 -15.61 13.57 -10.23
N THR A 191 -16.17 14.60 -10.87
CA THR A 191 -15.56 15.34 -11.99
C THR A 191 -14.57 16.45 -11.58
N ASN A 192 -14.18 16.55 -10.30
CA ASN A 192 -13.26 17.60 -9.84
C ASN A 192 -12.34 17.10 -8.72
N MET A 193 -11.37 16.26 -9.09
CA MET A 193 -10.37 15.74 -8.16
C MET A 193 -8.97 15.84 -8.79
N THR A 194 -7.97 16.16 -7.98
CA THR A 194 -6.57 15.87 -8.33
C THR A 194 -6.30 14.37 -8.22
N ILE A 195 -5.17 13.89 -8.74
CA ILE A 195 -4.75 12.50 -8.53
C ILE A 195 -4.65 12.16 -7.03
N LEU A 196 -4.18 13.09 -6.20
CA LEU A 196 -4.12 12.90 -4.75
C LEU A 196 -5.50 12.86 -4.12
N ASP A 197 -6.43 13.73 -4.51
CA ASP A 197 -7.80 13.68 -3.99
C ASP A 197 -8.47 12.35 -4.36
N ALA A 198 -8.24 11.88 -5.58
CA ALA A 198 -8.74 10.59 -6.05
C ALA A 198 -8.13 9.42 -5.25
N ASP A 199 -6.82 9.44 -5.02
CA ASP A 199 -6.11 8.41 -4.24
C ASP A 199 -6.51 8.44 -2.76
N ASN A 200 -6.63 9.62 -2.14
CA ASN A 200 -7.16 9.79 -0.79
C ASN A 200 -8.61 9.30 -0.70
N ARG A 201 -9.40 9.50 -1.75
CA ARG A 201 -10.75 8.94 -1.80
C ARG A 201 -10.73 7.42 -1.88
N CYS A 202 -9.81 6.82 -2.63
CA CYS A 202 -9.61 5.38 -2.62
C CYS A 202 -9.28 4.87 -1.22
N PHE A 203 -8.35 5.53 -0.52
CA PHE A 203 -7.97 5.18 0.85
C PHE A 203 -9.18 5.20 1.80
N GLN A 204 -9.98 6.28 1.77
CA GLN A 204 -11.20 6.38 2.58
C GLN A 204 -12.19 5.24 2.28
N LEU A 205 -12.45 4.96 1.00
CA LEU A 205 -13.39 3.91 0.58
C LEU A 205 -12.93 2.51 0.95
N GLY A 206 -11.61 2.26 0.96
CA GLY A 206 -11.03 1.01 1.45
C GLY A 206 -11.14 0.91 2.97
N ALA A 207 -10.84 2.00 3.68
CA ALA A 207 -10.83 2.06 5.14
C ALA A 207 -12.22 1.79 5.75
N GLU A 208 -13.32 2.17 5.06
CA GLU A 208 -14.70 1.79 5.39
C GLU A 208 -14.88 0.26 5.57
N HIS A 209 -13.98 -0.54 5.00
CA HIS A 209 -13.98 -2.00 5.05
C HIS A 209 -12.64 -2.60 5.52
N HIS A 210 -11.82 -1.83 6.25
CA HIS A 210 -10.51 -2.27 6.75
C HIS A 210 -9.51 -2.70 5.66
N HIS A 211 -9.56 -2.05 4.50
CA HIS A 211 -8.63 -2.27 3.40
C HIS A 211 -7.85 -1.01 3.05
N ASP A 212 -6.57 -1.15 2.72
CA ASP A 212 -5.74 -0.05 2.23
C ASP A 212 -5.82 0.00 0.70
N ALA A 213 -6.83 0.73 0.20
CA ALA A 213 -7.07 0.88 -1.22
C ALA A 213 -6.39 2.15 -1.78
N MET A 214 -5.84 2.01 -2.98
CA MET A 214 -5.12 3.07 -3.69
C MET A 214 -5.63 3.18 -5.12
N LEU A 215 -5.26 4.22 -5.85
CA LEU A 215 -5.46 4.25 -7.29
C LEU A 215 -4.82 3.02 -7.96
N ALA A 216 -5.52 2.46 -8.94
CA ALA A 216 -5.20 1.15 -9.49
C ALA A 216 -3.83 1.12 -10.19
N SER A 217 -3.06 0.08 -9.87
CA SER A 217 -1.96 -0.43 -10.67
C SER A 217 -2.45 -1.35 -11.77
N ILE A 218 -1.67 -1.47 -12.85
CA ILE A 218 -1.96 -2.35 -13.99
C ILE A 218 -0.76 -3.25 -14.26
N GLY A 219 -0.97 -4.56 -14.15
CA GLY A 219 0.04 -5.60 -14.34
C GLY A 219 0.01 -6.29 -15.70
N ASP A 220 -1.10 -6.23 -16.43
CA ASP A 220 -1.25 -6.85 -17.75
C ASP A 220 -2.35 -6.21 -18.62
N GLU A 221 -2.51 -6.72 -19.84
CA GLU A 221 -3.51 -6.26 -20.81
C GLU A 221 -4.95 -6.55 -20.37
N GLN A 222 -5.19 -7.68 -19.69
CA GLN A 222 -6.51 -8.06 -19.22
C GLN A 222 -7.01 -7.11 -18.13
N GLU A 223 -6.15 -6.75 -17.18
CA GLU A 223 -6.41 -5.76 -16.15
C GLU A 223 -6.62 -4.37 -16.75
N ASN A 224 -5.81 -3.98 -17.74
CA ASN A 224 -5.97 -2.71 -18.45
C ASN A 224 -7.36 -2.60 -19.11
N GLN A 225 -7.79 -3.67 -19.77
CA GLN A 225 -9.09 -3.74 -20.43
C GLN A 225 -10.23 -3.72 -19.40
N PHE A 226 -10.12 -4.50 -18.32
CA PHE A 226 -11.09 -4.53 -17.23
C PHE A 226 -11.32 -3.15 -16.60
N ILE A 227 -10.25 -2.42 -16.28
CA ILE A 227 -10.32 -1.07 -15.71
C ILE A 227 -10.98 -0.09 -16.69
N LYS A 228 -10.67 -0.19 -17.98
CA LYS A 228 -11.30 0.65 -19.02
C LYS A 228 -12.80 0.40 -19.10
N ASP A 229 -13.22 -0.87 -19.08
CA ASP A 229 -14.62 -1.23 -19.18
C ASP A 229 -15.40 -0.83 -17.91
N LEU A 230 -14.80 -0.99 -16.73
CA LEU A 230 -15.35 -0.50 -15.47
C LEU A 230 -15.56 1.02 -15.50
N ALA A 231 -14.58 1.78 -16.00
CA ALA A 231 -14.73 3.24 -16.13
C ALA A 231 -15.83 3.62 -17.12
N ARG A 232 -15.92 2.91 -18.26
CA ARG A 232 -16.95 3.12 -19.28
C ARG A 232 -18.35 2.81 -18.77
N GLU A 233 -18.51 1.74 -18.00
CA GLU A 233 -19.79 1.36 -17.38
C GLU A 233 -20.28 2.46 -16.43
N LYS A 234 -19.38 3.03 -15.62
CA LYS A 234 -19.75 4.07 -14.66
C LYS A 234 -19.93 5.45 -15.28
N ASN A 235 -19.20 5.77 -16.34
CA ASN A 235 -19.30 7.07 -17.00
C ASN A 235 -18.99 6.91 -18.51
N PRO A 236 -19.97 6.64 -19.37
CA PRO A 236 -19.73 6.35 -20.79
C PRO A 236 -19.01 7.46 -21.56
N THR A 237 -19.12 8.71 -21.09
CA THR A 237 -18.53 9.90 -21.71
C THR A 237 -17.19 10.31 -21.10
N PHE A 238 -16.57 9.45 -20.27
CA PHE A 238 -15.27 9.76 -19.66
C PHE A 238 -14.20 10.09 -20.72
N ASP A 239 -13.33 11.04 -20.43
CA ASP A 239 -12.17 11.35 -21.28
C ASP A 239 -10.96 10.51 -20.85
N PHE A 240 -10.74 10.43 -19.54
CA PHE A 240 -9.58 9.78 -18.94
C PHE A 240 -9.93 8.95 -17.70
N VAL A 241 -9.12 7.93 -17.45
CA VAL A 241 -9.09 7.17 -16.21
C VAL A 241 -7.84 7.54 -15.42
N MET A 242 -8.00 7.97 -14.18
CA MET A 242 -6.91 8.22 -13.24
C MET A 242 -6.38 6.91 -12.67
N LEU A 243 -5.06 6.73 -12.71
CA LEU A 243 -4.35 5.52 -12.29
C LEU A 243 -3.25 5.85 -11.28
N GLY A 244 -2.76 4.81 -10.60
CA GLY A 244 -1.85 4.96 -9.47
C GLY A 244 -0.38 5.17 -9.82
N ALA A 245 -0.04 5.45 -11.08
CA ALA A 245 1.35 5.55 -11.53
C ALA A 245 1.84 6.98 -11.57
N PHE A 246 3.09 7.16 -11.16
CA PHE A 246 3.79 8.42 -11.22
C PHE A 246 5.26 8.19 -11.61
N GLY A 247 5.87 9.18 -12.24
CA GLY A 247 7.23 9.04 -12.75
C GLY A 247 7.71 10.29 -13.49
N ARG A 248 9.00 10.31 -13.85
CA ARG A 248 9.53 11.42 -14.64
C ARG A 248 9.21 11.22 -16.11
N SER A 249 8.60 12.23 -16.73
CA SER A 249 8.19 12.22 -18.15
C SER A 249 9.30 11.90 -19.15
N ASN A 250 10.56 12.18 -18.80
CA ASN A 250 11.71 11.99 -19.68
C ASN A 250 12.38 10.60 -19.57
N ASN A 251 11.89 9.72 -18.69
CA ASN A 251 12.53 8.44 -18.44
C ASN A 251 11.48 7.38 -18.08
N GLY A 252 10.99 6.66 -19.11
CA GLY A 252 9.99 5.59 -19.00
C GLY A 252 10.31 4.53 -17.94
N ASP A 253 11.59 4.31 -17.65
CA ASP A 253 12.03 3.32 -16.65
C ASP A 253 11.93 3.81 -15.20
N LYS A 254 11.50 5.06 -14.98
CA LYS A 254 11.32 5.66 -13.64
C LYS A 254 9.87 5.77 -13.20
N TRP A 255 8.94 5.17 -13.94
CA TRP A 255 7.56 5.08 -13.51
C TRP A 255 7.41 4.02 -12.43
N GLN A 256 6.58 4.32 -11.45
CA GLN A 256 6.32 3.45 -10.31
C GLN A 256 4.86 3.56 -9.90
N TRP A 257 4.30 2.45 -9.43
CA TRP A 257 2.96 2.42 -8.86
C TRP A 257 2.99 2.86 -7.39
N MET A 258 1.98 3.62 -6.97
CA MET A 258 1.85 4.09 -5.57
C MET A 258 1.69 2.94 -4.57
N ASP A 259 1.16 1.80 -5.01
CA ASP A 259 1.00 0.57 -4.22
C ASP A 259 2.28 -0.25 -4.08
N GLY A 260 3.37 0.15 -4.74
CA GLY A 260 4.67 -0.53 -4.73
C GLY A 260 4.75 -1.75 -5.64
N THR A 261 3.73 -2.03 -6.45
CA THR A 261 3.80 -3.10 -7.46
C THR A 261 4.82 -2.77 -8.56
N PRO A 262 5.47 -3.77 -9.17
CA PRO A 262 6.42 -3.54 -10.25
C PRO A 262 5.77 -2.87 -11.47
N PHE A 263 6.44 -1.87 -12.05
CA PHE A 263 6.00 -1.21 -13.28
C PHE A 263 6.50 -1.97 -14.52
N THR A 264 5.96 -3.17 -14.76
CA THR A 264 6.45 -4.08 -15.82
C THR A 264 5.61 -4.06 -17.10
N TYR A 265 4.29 -3.94 -16.98
CA TYR A 265 3.40 -3.80 -18.14
C TYR A 265 3.32 -2.34 -18.56
N GLN A 266 3.31 -2.08 -19.86
CA GLN A 266 3.28 -0.73 -20.43
C GLN A 266 2.36 -0.67 -21.65
N ASN A 267 1.44 0.30 -21.65
CA ASN A 267 0.49 0.49 -22.75
C ASN A 267 0.42 1.96 -23.22
N TRP A 268 1.58 2.59 -23.36
CA TRP A 268 1.71 3.99 -23.78
C TRP A 268 1.01 4.29 -25.10
N ASP A 269 0.39 5.47 -25.18
CA ASP A 269 -0.08 6.03 -26.44
C ASP A 269 1.10 6.44 -27.32
N ARG A 270 0.85 6.63 -28.62
CA ARG A 270 1.90 6.97 -29.57
C ARG A 270 2.57 8.29 -29.18
N GLY A 271 3.89 8.25 -29.01
CA GLY A 271 4.69 9.41 -28.60
C GLY A 271 4.72 9.67 -27.10
N MET A 272 4.18 8.77 -26.28
CA MET A 272 4.24 8.82 -24.82
C MET A 272 5.31 7.84 -24.28
N PRO A 273 5.92 8.11 -23.11
CA PRO A 273 5.80 9.36 -22.36
C PRO A 273 6.55 10.51 -23.05
N PHE A 274 6.04 11.74 -22.93
CA PHE A 274 6.65 12.96 -23.49
C PHE A 274 6.88 14.02 -22.41
N GLY A 275 7.88 14.87 -22.61
CA GLY A 275 8.23 15.95 -21.68
C GLY A 275 9.68 15.88 -21.24
N LYS A 276 10.27 17.03 -20.89
CA LYS A 276 11.74 17.10 -20.68
C LYS A 276 12.18 16.95 -19.23
N ARG A 277 11.38 17.30 -18.22
CA ARG A 277 11.83 17.31 -16.80
C ARG A 277 10.75 17.21 -15.72
N ALA A 278 9.46 17.31 -16.05
CA ALA A 278 8.43 17.35 -15.03
C ALA A 278 8.02 15.96 -14.56
N LEU A 279 7.65 15.91 -13.29
CA LEU A 279 7.08 14.75 -12.66
C LEU A 279 5.61 14.65 -13.09
N ALA A 280 5.24 13.45 -13.52
CA ALA A 280 4.02 13.19 -14.23
C ALA A 280 3.25 12.06 -13.55
N VAL A 281 1.95 12.10 -13.75
CA VAL A 281 0.99 11.08 -13.35
C VAL A 281 0.49 10.36 -14.59
N LEU A 282 0.05 9.12 -14.41
CA LEU A 282 -0.43 8.30 -15.51
C LEU A 282 -1.95 8.36 -15.57
N VAL A 283 -2.47 8.70 -16.74
CA VAL A 283 -3.89 8.57 -17.06
C VAL A 283 -4.08 7.66 -18.26
N MET A 284 -5.21 6.97 -18.33
CA MET A 284 -5.58 6.13 -19.46
C MET A 284 -6.70 6.78 -20.26
N ASN A 285 -6.54 6.91 -21.58
CA ASN A 285 -7.58 7.48 -22.44
C ASN A 285 -8.69 6.46 -22.78
N ARG A 286 -9.74 6.91 -23.47
CA ARG A 286 -10.88 6.07 -23.89
C ARG A 286 -10.52 4.85 -24.75
N ARG A 287 -9.35 4.86 -25.41
CA ARG A 287 -8.83 3.73 -26.21
C ARG A 287 -8.13 2.69 -25.34
N GLY A 288 -7.84 3.02 -24.08
CA GLY A 288 -7.09 2.18 -23.16
C GLY A 288 -5.58 2.43 -23.20
N LYS A 289 -5.12 3.50 -23.87
CA LYS A 289 -3.71 3.85 -23.99
C LYS A 289 -3.30 4.86 -22.92
N TRP A 290 -2.07 4.75 -22.45
CA TRP A 290 -1.54 5.55 -21.35
C TRP A 290 -0.93 6.84 -21.83
N ILE A 291 -1.23 7.92 -21.11
CA ILE A 291 -0.74 9.26 -21.37
C ILE A 291 -0.17 9.76 -20.06
N ASN A 292 1.03 10.34 -20.10
CA ASN A 292 1.54 11.06 -18.95
C ASN A 292 0.93 12.46 -18.92
N HIS A 293 0.37 12.82 -17.77
CA HIS A 293 -0.14 14.16 -17.52
C HIS A 293 0.77 14.87 -16.51
N TYR A 294 0.93 16.17 -16.65
CA TYR A 294 1.66 16.93 -15.64
C TYR A 294 0.86 16.96 -14.34
N ALA A 295 1.53 16.66 -13.24
CA ALA A 295 0.89 16.52 -11.94
C ALA A 295 0.37 17.84 -11.36
N ASP A 296 0.93 18.98 -11.80
CA ASP A 296 0.55 20.35 -11.43
C ASP A 296 -0.72 20.85 -12.11
N ARG A 297 -1.23 20.12 -13.11
CA ARG A 297 -2.44 20.49 -13.83
C ARG A 297 -3.64 19.73 -13.30
N ILE A 298 -4.66 20.49 -12.88
CA ILE A 298 -5.91 19.94 -12.37
C ILE A 298 -6.61 19.17 -13.51
N LEU A 299 -6.86 17.87 -13.29
CA LEU A 299 -7.59 17.02 -14.23
C LEU A 299 -9.10 17.28 -14.24
N SER A 300 -9.58 18.20 -13.39
CA SER A 300 -11.00 18.52 -13.21
C SER A 300 -11.67 19.21 -14.39
N GLN A 301 -10.88 19.75 -15.31
CA GLN A 301 -11.39 20.24 -16.59
C GLN A 301 -11.78 19.11 -17.56
N TYR A 302 -11.48 17.85 -17.22
CA TYR A 302 -11.79 16.67 -18.01
C TYR A 302 -12.83 15.80 -17.31
N ASN A 303 -13.64 15.08 -18.07
CA ASN A 303 -14.57 14.11 -17.54
C ASN A 303 -13.82 12.85 -17.09
N ALA A 304 -13.16 12.91 -15.94
CA ALA A 304 -12.27 11.86 -15.46
C ALA A 304 -12.99 10.84 -14.56
N VAL A 305 -12.54 9.60 -14.61
CA VAL A 305 -12.92 8.52 -13.68
C VAL A 305 -11.69 8.07 -12.92
N ALA A 306 -11.75 7.97 -11.60
CA ALA A 306 -10.69 7.34 -10.83
C ALA A 306 -11.03 5.87 -10.56
N VAL A 307 -10.07 4.97 -10.69
CA VAL A 307 -10.27 3.55 -10.34
C VAL A 307 -9.38 3.19 -9.18
N CYS A 308 -10.00 2.74 -8.10
CA CYS A 308 -9.34 2.23 -6.91
C CYS A 308 -9.09 0.73 -7.01
N LYS A 309 -8.05 0.23 -6.34
CA LYS A 309 -7.68 -1.17 -6.22
C LYS A 309 -7.20 -1.49 -4.80
N PHE A 310 -7.56 -2.66 -4.30
CA PHE A 310 -6.88 -3.29 -3.16
C PHE A 310 -6.92 -4.82 -3.28
N LYS A 311 -6.04 -5.49 -2.54
CA LYS A 311 -6.06 -6.95 -2.40
C LYS A 311 -6.67 -7.33 -1.04
N PRO A 312 -7.77 -8.12 -0.99
CA PRO A 312 -8.48 -8.47 0.25
C PRO A 312 -7.69 -9.39 1.20
#